data_AF-A0A7S1EE79-F1
#
_entry.id   AF-A0A7S1EE79-F1
#
_cell.length_a   1.000
_cell.length_b   1.000
_cell.length_c   1.000
_cell.angle_alpha   90.00
_cell.angle_beta   90.00
_cell.angle_gamma   90.00
#
_symmetry.space_group_name_H-M   'P 1'
#
loop_
_entity.id
_entity.type
_entity.pdbx_description
1 polymer ?
#
loop_
_entity_poly.entity_id
_entity_poly.type
_entity_poly.pdbx_seq_one_letter_code
_entity_poly.pdbx_strand_id
1 'polypeptide(L)'
;VERSFDPLIYYAGGINPGMSGGPVLDEDGRVVGVNVSTLLFAQQVSFLVPGEFAEDLVKRSVGAKPIRTAAWARLRDQLTRYQDELVTRFLAQPWESANNDRYRVPVPKQDFMRCWGRGTP
;
A
#
# COMPACT_ATOMS: atom_id res chain seq x y z
N VAL A 1 4.22 0.27 7.84
CA VAL A 1 3.49 1.48 8.28
C VAL A 1 2.26 1.05 9.04
N GLU A 2 1.87 1.74 10.12
CA GLU A 2 0.65 1.37 10.86
C GLU A 2 -0.62 1.65 10.06
N ARG A 3 -1.64 0.80 10.22
CA ARG A 3 -2.99 0.96 9.65
C ARG A 3 -3.01 1.16 8.14
N SER A 4 -2.26 0.33 7.43
CA SER A 4 -2.22 0.29 5.97
C SER A 4 -2.43 -1.14 5.50
N PHE A 5 -3.19 -1.29 4.40
CA PHE A 5 -3.35 -2.57 3.72
C PHE A 5 -2.07 -2.96 2.97
N ASP A 6 -1.44 -1.99 2.31
CA ASP A 6 -0.23 -2.22 1.54
C ASP A 6 1.01 -2.23 2.46
N PRO A 7 1.91 -3.20 2.27
CA PRO A 7 3.19 -3.18 2.97
C PRO A 7 4.03 -2.00 2.45
N LEU A 8 4.32 -1.09 3.38
CA LEU A 8 5.16 0.08 3.13
C LEU A 8 6.25 0.15 4.19
N ILE A 9 7.46 0.47 3.75
CA ILE A 9 8.61 0.74 4.61
C ILE A 9 8.63 2.24 4.90
N TYR A 10 8.62 2.59 6.18
CA TYR A 10 8.87 3.98 6.58
C TYR A 10 10.36 4.30 6.38
N TYR A 11 10.62 5.43 5.72
CA TYR A 11 11.96 5.90 5.46
C TYR A 11 12.12 7.35 5.89
N ALA A 12 13.07 7.57 6.80
CA ALA A 12 13.38 8.87 7.39
C ALA A 12 14.48 9.63 6.65
N GLY A 13 15.08 9.04 5.61
CA GLY A 13 16.05 9.73 4.77
C GLY A 13 15.40 10.83 3.93
N GLY A 14 16.20 11.82 3.54
CA GLY A 14 15.74 12.89 2.65
C GLY A 14 15.35 12.30 1.29
N ILE A 15 14.10 12.49 0.88
CA ILE A 15 13.62 12.18 -0.47
C ILE A 15 13.22 13.48 -1.15
N ASN A 16 13.83 13.73 -2.31
CA ASN A 16 13.57 14.91 -3.13
C ASN A 16 12.89 14.52 -4.46
N PRO A 17 12.19 15.47 -5.10
CA PRO A 17 11.74 15.29 -6.47
C PRO A 17 12.88 14.82 -7.38
N GLY A 18 12.61 13.85 -8.25
CA GLY A 18 13.60 13.23 -9.13
C GLY A 18 14.20 11.93 -8.59
N MET A 19 14.03 11.60 -7.30
CA MET A 19 14.45 10.31 -6.75
C MET A 19 13.41 9.19 -6.91
N SER A 20 12.18 9.50 -7.35
CA SER A 20 11.10 8.52 -7.54
C SER A 20 11.51 7.44 -8.53
N GLY A 21 11.24 6.18 -8.18
CA GLY A 21 11.63 4.99 -8.92
C GLY A 21 13.04 4.48 -8.62
N GLY A 22 13.85 5.23 -7.87
CA GLY A 22 15.21 4.82 -7.50
C GLY A 22 15.24 3.71 -6.45
N PRO A 23 16.27 2.84 -6.46
CA PRO A 23 16.46 1.83 -5.43
C PRO A 23 16.95 2.45 -4.13
N VAL A 24 16.53 1.88 -3.00
CA VAL A 24 17.12 2.11 -1.69
C VAL A 24 17.92 0.87 -1.32
N LEU A 25 19.15 1.07 -0.85
CA LEU A 25 20.10 0.01 -0.55
C LEU A 25 20.34 -0.11 0.96
N ASP A 26 20.62 -1.32 1.43
CA ASP A 26 21.22 -1.57 2.75
C ASP A 26 22.75 -1.39 2.74
N GLU A 27 23.39 -1.60 3.89
CA GLU A 27 24.84 -1.52 4.08
C GLU A 27 25.65 -2.52 3.24
N ASP A 28 25.02 -3.60 2.80
CA ASP A 28 25.62 -4.62 1.93
C ASP A 28 25.36 -4.32 0.44
N GLY A 29 24.68 -3.22 0.13
CA GLY A 29 24.33 -2.82 -1.23
C GLY A 29 23.15 -3.59 -1.84
N ARG A 30 22.33 -4.26 -1.02
CA ARG A 30 21.11 -4.95 -1.49
C ARG A 30 19.94 -4.01 -1.56
N VAL A 31 19.08 -4.19 -2.57
CA VAL A 31 17.87 -3.39 -2.74
C VAL A 31 16.83 -3.80 -1.69
N VAL A 32 16.53 -2.89 -0.77
CA VAL A 32 15.50 -3.08 0.26
C VAL A 32 14.15 -2.47 -0.12
N GLY A 33 14.14 -1.51 -1.05
CA GLY A 33 12.90 -0.89 -1.50
C GLY A 33 13.06 0.01 -2.70
N VAL A 34 11.92 0.45 -3.25
CA VAL A 34 11.83 1.42 -4.34
C VAL A 34 11.18 2.68 -3.81
N ASN A 35 11.80 3.83 -4.10
CA ASN A 35 11.25 5.11 -3.71
C ASN A 35 10.01 5.46 -4.55
N VAL A 36 8.88 5.76 -3.92
CA VAL A 36 7.64 6.08 -4.65
C VAL A 36 7.09 7.45 -4.29
N SER A 37 6.96 7.75 -3.00
CA SER A 37 6.28 8.99 -2.59
C SER A 37 6.79 9.55 -1.26
N THR A 38 6.66 10.87 -1.15
CA THR A 38 6.83 11.66 0.08
C THR A 38 5.46 12.04 0.61
N LEU A 39 5.30 12.12 1.93
CA LEU A 39 4.08 12.68 2.50
C LEU A 39 4.11 14.20 2.31
N LEU A 40 3.14 14.74 1.56
CA LEU A 40 3.00 16.19 1.38
C LEU A 40 2.92 16.88 2.75
N PHE A 41 3.74 17.91 2.94
CA PHE A 41 3.87 18.70 4.18
C PHE A 41 4.53 18.00 5.38
N ALA A 42 5.17 16.84 5.20
CA ALA A 42 6.02 16.23 6.21
C ALA A 42 7.46 16.11 5.72
N GLN A 43 8.41 16.68 6.46
CA GLN A 43 9.83 16.48 6.22
C GLN A 43 10.24 15.12 6.77
N GLN A 44 11.11 14.39 6.07
CA GLN A 44 11.66 13.10 6.51
C GLN A 44 10.58 12.02 6.79
N VAL A 45 9.43 12.12 6.13
CA VAL A 45 8.41 11.08 6.13
C VAL A 45 8.19 10.65 4.69
N SER A 46 8.85 9.55 4.33
CA SER A 46 8.73 8.95 3.02
C SER A 46 8.40 7.47 3.12
N PHE A 47 7.86 6.93 2.03
CA PHE A 47 7.46 5.54 1.97
C PHE A 47 8.12 4.86 0.79
N LEU A 48 8.66 3.67 1.06
CA LEU A 48 9.22 2.79 0.05
C LEU A 48 8.26 1.64 -0.19
N VAL A 49 8.15 1.23 -1.45
CA VAL A 49 7.61 -0.08 -1.79
C VAL A 49 8.69 -1.12 -1.51
N PRO A 50 8.40 -2.20 -0.77
CA PRO A 50 9.36 -3.28 -0.50
C PRO A 50 10.02 -3.84 -1.77
N GLY A 51 11.32 -4.14 -1.69
CA GLY A 51 12.12 -4.60 -2.83
C GLY A 51 11.62 -5.92 -3.43
N GLU A 52 11.03 -6.78 -2.61
CA GLU A 52 10.47 -8.09 -3.02
C GLU A 52 9.45 -7.98 -4.16
N PHE A 53 8.66 -6.90 -4.24
CA PHE A 53 7.71 -6.71 -5.35
C PHE A 53 8.41 -6.47 -6.69
N ALA A 54 9.51 -5.71 -6.67
CA ALA A 54 10.33 -5.48 -7.84
C ALA A 54 11.09 -6.75 -8.23
N GLU A 55 11.62 -7.48 -7.25
CA GLU A 55 12.28 -8.77 -7.46
C GLU A 55 11.33 -9.79 -8.12
N ASP A 56 10.12 -9.95 -7.59
CA ASP A 56 9.09 -10.83 -8.14
C ASP A 56 8.67 -10.41 -9.55
N LEU A 57 8.57 -9.10 -9.81
CA LEU A 57 8.28 -8.60 -11.15
C LEU A 57 9.40 -8.97 -12.12
N VAL A 58 10.67 -8.77 -11.74
CA VAL A 58 11.82 -9.14 -12.55
C VAL A 58 11.82 -10.65 -12.82
N LYS A 59 11.71 -11.48 -11.77
CA LYS A 59 11.64 -12.96 -11.88
C LYS A 59 10.58 -13.43 -12.87
N ARG A 60 9.37 -12.86 -12.80
CA ARG A 60 8.28 -13.17 -13.75
C ARG A 60 8.52 -12.64 -15.17
N SER A 61 9.36 -11.63 -15.32
CA SER A 61 9.64 -10.98 -16.60
C SER A 61 10.82 -11.63 -17.33
N VAL A 62 11.70 -12.36 -16.64
CA VAL A 62 12.79 -13.11 -17.28
C VAL A 62 12.21 -14.14 -18.25
N GLY A 63 12.43 -13.93 -19.54
CA GLY A 63 11.90 -14.80 -20.60
C GLY A 63 10.45 -14.53 -21.01
N ALA A 64 9.77 -13.57 -20.38
CA ALA A 64 8.43 -13.17 -20.79
C ALA A 64 8.50 -12.40 -22.12
N LYS A 65 7.51 -12.63 -22.99
CA LYS A 65 7.37 -11.83 -24.22
C LYS A 65 6.97 -10.41 -23.85
N PRO A 66 7.60 -9.36 -24.44
CA PRO A 66 7.18 -7.98 -24.21
C PRO A 66 5.70 -7.79 -24.53
N ILE A 67 5.01 -7.03 -23.69
CA ILE A 67 3.65 -6.59 -23.95
C ILE A 67 3.71 -5.53 -25.06
N ARG A 68 3.11 -5.82 -26.22
CA ARG A 68 3.12 -4.93 -27.40
C ARG A 68 1.76 -4.29 -27.70
N THR A 69 0.74 -4.70 -26.97
CA THR A 69 -0.64 -4.21 -27.11
C THR A 69 -1.15 -3.73 -25.77
N ALA A 70 -2.28 -3.04 -25.76
CA ALA A 70 -2.85 -2.55 -24.52
C ALA A 70 -3.16 -3.70 -23.54
N ALA A 71 -2.67 -3.57 -22.31
CA ALA A 71 -2.79 -4.60 -21.26
C ALA A 71 -4.10 -4.50 -20.45
N TRP A 72 -5.16 -3.90 -21.00
CA TRP A 72 -6.36 -3.54 -20.24
C TRP A 72 -7.00 -4.71 -19.49
N ALA A 73 -7.13 -5.87 -20.15
CA ALA A 73 -7.66 -7.07 -19.51
C ALA A 73 -6.80 -7.49 -18.33
N ARG A 74 -5.47 -7.52 -18.50
CA ARG A 74 -4.54 -7.88 -17.43
C ARG A 74 -4.57 -6.90 -16.26
N LEU A 75 -4.65 -5.60 -16.53
CA LEU A 75 -4.77 -4.57 -15.51
C LEU A 75 -6.08 -4.71 -14.74
N ARG A 76 -7.21 -4.90 -15.45
CA ARG A 76 -8.50 -5.18 -14.81
C ARG A 76 -8.41 -6.40 -13.90
N ASP A 77 -7.85 -7.51 -14.38
CA ASP A 77 -7.76 -8.74 -13.60
C ASP A 77 -6.84 -8.60 -12.37
N GLN A 78 -5.82 -7.74 -12.44
CA GLN A 78 -4.97 -7.39 -11.29
C GLN A 78 -5.74 -6.53 -10.28
N LEU A 79 -6.41 -5.48 -10.75
CA LEU A 79 -7.19 -4.58 -9.89
C LEU A 79 -8.36 -5.28 -9.22
N THR A 80 -9.10 -6.13 -9.95
CA THR A 80 -10.21 -6.90 -9.38
C THR A 80 -9.72 -7.88 -8.32
N ARG A 81 -8.63 -8.62 -8.56
CA ARG A 81 -8.07 -9.52 -7.54
C ARG A 81 -7.61 -8.77 -6.29
N TYR A 82 -6.97 -7.62 -6.45
CA TYR A 82 -6.57 -6.77 -5.33
C TYR A 82 -7.80 -6.27 -4.55
N GLN A 83 -8.83 -5.78 -5.24
CA GLN A 83 -10.07 -5.33 -4.63
C GLN A 83 -10.76 -6.47 -3.87
N ASP A 84 -10.86 -7.66 -4.46
CA ASP A 84 -11.48 -8.82 -3.84
C ASP A 84 -10.75 -9.23 -2.56
N GLU A 85 -9.41 -9.23 -2.59
CA GLU A 85 -8.59 -9.52 -1.42
C GLU A 85 -8.79 -8.48 -0.31
N LEU A 86 -8.75 -7.19 -0.65
CA LEU A 86 -8.97 -6.10 0.29
C LEU A 86 -10.35 -6.20 0.93
N VAL A 87 -11.41 -6.33 0.13
CA VAL A 87 -12.79 -6.42 0.60
C VAL A 87 -12.98 -7.67 1.46
N THR A 88 -12.47 -8.82 1.03
CA THR A 88 -12.59 -10.08 1.78
C THR A 88 -11.94 -9.96 3.15
N ARG A 89 -10.70 -9.43 3.21
CA ARG A 89 -9.98 -9.26 4.49
C ARG A 89 -10.64 -8.22 5.38
N PHE A 90 -11.12 -7.11 4.81
CA PHE A 90 -11.84 -6.06 5.56
C PHE A 90 -13.14 -6.58 6.18
N LEU A 91 -13.97 -7.29 5.40
CA LEU A 91 -15.23 -7.85 5.90
C LEU A 91 -15.00 -8.91 6.99
N ALA A 92 -13.89 -9.66 6.92
CA ALA A 92 -13.52 -10.68 7.89
C ALA A 92 -12.98 -10.11 9.22
N GLN A 93 -12.79 -8.80 9.35
CA GLN A 93 -12.32 -8.19 10.60
C GLN A 93 -13.36 -8.31 11.71
N PRO A 94 -12.94 -8.26 12.99
CA PRO A 94 -13.87 -8.02 14.10
C PRO A 94 -14.56 -6.67 13.96
N TRP A 95 -15.88 -6.67 14.18
CA TRP A 95 -16.71 -5.47 14.18
C TRP A 95 -17.15 -5.15 15.60
N GLU A 96 -16.91 -3.93 16.04
CA GLU A 96 -17.34 -3.40 17.33
C GLU A 96 -18.57 -2.50 17.14
N SER A 97 -19.40 -2.33 18.16
CA SER A 97 -20.43 -1.29 18.12
C SER A 97 -19.80 0.00 18.64
N ALA A 98 -19.90 1.10 17.87
CA ALA A 98 -19.72 2.40 18.49
C ALA A 98 -20.85 2.60 19.51
N ASN A 99 -20.48 2.90 20.75
CA ASN A 99 -21.45 3.12 21.84
C ASN A 99 -22.19 4.45 21.59
N ASN A 100 -23.46 4.36 21.22
CA ASN A 100 -24.41 5.47 21.20
C ASN A 100 -25.72 4.97 21.83
N ASP A 101 -26.37 5.81 22.63
CA ASP A 101 -27.58 5.44 23.37
C ASP A 101 -28.78 5.11 22.47
N ARG A 102 -28.76 5.54 21.20
CA ARG A 102 -29.88 5.45 20.27
C ARG A 102 -29.64 4.54 19.08
N TYR A 103 -28.38 4.31 18.71
CA TYR A 103 -28.01 3.52 17.53
C TYR A 103 -26.82 2.62 17.81
N ARG A 104 -26.82 1.43 17.18
CA ARG A 104 -25.65 0.57 17.10
C ARG A 104 -25.07 0.70 15.70
N VAL A 105 -23.88 1.28 15.60
CA VAL A 105 -23.16 1.40 14.32
C VAL A 105 -22.01 0.39 14.33
N PRO A 106 -21.95 -0.55 13.38
CA PRO A 106 -20.84 -1.46 13.27
C PRO A 106 -19.60 -0.67 12.81
N VAL A 107 -18.55 -0.71 13.61
CA VAL A 107 -17.26 -0.10 13.34
C VAL A 107 -16.23 -1.21 13.23
N PRO A 108 -15.60 -1.39 12.06
CA PRO A 108 -14.56 -2.38 11.90
C PRO A 108 -13.31 -1.93 12.64
N LYS A 109 -12.53 -2.89 13.12
CA LYS A 109 -11.22 -2.59 13.70
C LYS A 109 -10.32 -1.91 12.65
N GLN A 110 -9.69 -0.80 13.04
CA GLN A 110 -8.91 0.07 12.13
C GLN A 110 -7.51 -0.49 11.77
N ASP A 111 -7.39 -1.79 11.50
CA ASP A 111 -6.11 -2.43 11.20
C ASP A 111 -5.61 -2.11 9.78
N PHE A 112 -6.51 -1.85 8.81
CA PHE A 112 -6.16 -1.59 7.40
C PHE A 112 -6.25 -0.13 6.98
N MET A 113 -7.09 0.63 7.68
CA MET A 113 -7.41 2.00 7.30
C MET A 113 -7.94 2.76 8.50
N ARG A 114 -7.58 4.03 8.59
CA ARG A 114 -8.22 4.96 9.53
C ARG A 114 -9.54 5.41 8.91
N CYS A 115 -10.66 5.14 9.56
CA CYS A 115 -11.92 5.76 9.18
C CYS A 115 -11.87 7.22 9.63
N TRP A 116 -12.03 8.14 8.69
CA TRP A 116 -12.08 9.58 8.96
C TRP A 116 -13.53 9.99 8.93
N GLY A 117 -14.17 9.99 10.09
CA GLY A 117 -15.53 10.50 10.27
C GLY A 117 -15.65 11.07 11.67
N ARG A 118 -16.06 12.34 11.78
CA ARG A 118 -16.54 12.89 13.05
C ARG A 118 -18.05 12.72 13.06
N GLY A 119 -18.59 12.02 14.05
CA GLY A 119 -19.99 12.19 14.37
C GLY A 119 -20.18 13.63 14.84
N THR A 120 -21.03 14.40 14.18
CA THR A 120 -21.53 15.67 14.73
C THR A 120 -22.21 15.35 16.07
N PRO A 121 -22.01 16.15 17.14
CA PRO A 121 -22.77 16.00 18.38
C PRO A 121 -24.29 16.03 18.13
#